data_AF-A0A8B6DEX8-F1
#
_entry.id   AF-A0A8B6DEX8-F1
#
_cell.length_a   1.000
_cell.length_b   1.000
_cell.length_c   1.000
_cell.angle_alpha   90.00
_cell.angle_beta   90.00
_cell.angle_gamma   90.00
#
_symmetry.space_group_name_H-M   'P 1'
#
loop_
_entity.id
_entity.type
_entity.pdbx_description
1 polymer ?
#
loop_
_entity_poly.entity_id
_entity_poly.type
_entity_poly.pdbx_seq_one_letter_code
_entity_poly.pdbx_strand_id
1 'polypeptide(L)'
;MDFVQAIENLDSQLLCKLFVEDKTVLTKVSNCNLYHHLTDTFNSKPKVQQDGAQLVYILSNYGIDINKQDEDGSTAFHQYLYEADFVHPDVVESFLRCNADVFVRNKEGRSIVDKLRQNSLPKNITDLCLRYMPGLWNAVETDDISTVRKLVNQWCKVDIYKEGKSLIQLALDKGTEDVIRIISGIKVSVVIFSFL
;
A
#
# COMPACT_ATOMS: atom_id res chain seq x y z
N MET A 1 -18.21 10.14 -15.14
CA MET A 1 -17.72 9.10 -14.22
C MET A 1 -16.49 9.64 -13.53
N ASP A 2 -16.40 9.45 -12.23
CA ASP A 2 -15.29 9.88 -11.39
C ASP A 2 -14.46 8.69 -10.89
N PHE A 3 -13.46 8.95 -10.06
CA PHE A 3 -12.54 7.95 -9.51
C PHE A 3 -13.26 6.88 -8.68
N VAL A 4 -14.25 7.27 -7.88
CA VAL A 4 -15.01 6.34 -7.04
C VAL A 4 -15.79 5.38 -7.92
N GLN A 5 -16.47 5.89 -8.94
CA GLN A 5 -17.22 5.03 -9.86
C GLN A 5 -16.32 4.05 -10.63
N ALA A 6 -15.11 4.46 -11.01
CA ALA A 6 -14.13 3.58 -11.66
C ALA A 6 -13.68 2.44 -10.71
N ILE A 7 -13.44 2.76 -9.44
CA ILE A 7 -13.07 1.80 -8.39
C ILE A 7 -14.21 0.81 -8.11
N GLU A 8 -15.43 1.29 -7.91
CA GLU A 8 -16.61 0.44 -7.65
C GLU A 8 -16.90 -0.53 -8.80
N ASN A 9 -16.55 -0.13 -10.02
CA ASN A 9 -16.68 -0.96 -11.22
C ASN A 9 -15.46 -1.85 -11.50
N LEU A 10 -14.40 -1.75 -10.70
CA LEU A 10 -13.12 -2.41 -10.91
C LEU A 10 -12.49 -2.09 -12.29
N ASP A 11 -12.74 -0.89 -12.81
CA ASP A 11 -12.32 -0.47 -14.15
C ASP A 11 -10.94 0.20 -14.11
N SER A 12 -9.90 -0.61 -14.27
CA SER A 12 -8.52 -0.13 -14.27
C SER A 12 -8.18 0.77 -15.45
N GLN A 13 -8.85 0.61 -16.60
CA GLN A 13 -8.62 1.43 -17.79
C GLN A 13 -9.17 2.83 -17.59
N LEU A 14 -10.40 2.94 -17.11
CA LEU A 14 -11.01 4.23 -16.78
C LEU A 14 -10.23 4.93 -15.67
N LEU A 15 -9.82 4.21 -14.62
CA LEU A 15 -9.04 4.79 -13.54
C LEU A 15 -7.72 5.40 -14.05
N CYS A 16 -6.97 4.64 -14.89
CA CYS A 16 -5.75 5.15 -15.52
C CYS A 16 -6.03 6.38 -16.41
N LYS A 17 -7.09 6.35 -17.22
CA LYS A 17 -7.47 7.48 -18.07
C LYS A 17 -7.74 8.74 -17.24
N LEU A 18 -8.50 8.62 -16.16
CA LEU A 18 -8.82 9.74 -15.27
C LEU A 18 -7.57 10.37 -14.64
N PHE A 19 -6.59 9.55 -14.24
CA PHE A 19 -5.32 10.07 -13.71
C PHE A 19 -4.46 10.77 -14.76
N VAL A 20 -4.49 10.32 -16.01
CA VAL A 20 -3.72 10.95 -17.11
C VAL A 20 -4.33 12.30 -17.52
N GLU A 21 -5.66 12.40 -17.54
CA GLU A 21 -6.37 13.58 -18.05
C GLU A 21 -6.36 14.79 -17.07
N ASP A 22 -6.26 14.57 -15.75
CA ASP A 22 -6.22 15.66 -14.76
C ASP A 22 -5.00 15.56 -13.84
N LYS A 23 -3.90 16.26 -14.16
CA LYS A 23 -2.70 16.32 -13.30
C LYS A 23 -2.92 17.07 -11.98
N THR A 24 -3.99 17.86 -11.86
CA THR A 24 -4.38 18.50 -10.59
C THR A 24 -5.18 17.55 -9.70
N VAL A 25 -5.43 16.31 -10.15
CA VAL A 25 -6.30 15.40 -9.43
C VAL A 25 -5.71 14.97 -8.10
N LEU A 26 -4.38 14.79 -8.00
CA LEU A 26 -3.75 14.31 -6.77
C LEU A 26 -3.99 15.25 -5.59
N THR A 27 -4.14 16.55 -5.82
CA THR A 27 -4.48 17.51 -4.75
C THR A 27 -5.97 17.49 -4.40
N LYS A 28 -6.84 17.03 -5.31
CA LYS A 28 -8.28 16.84 -5.06
C LYS A 28 -8.58 15.50 -4.38
N VAL A 29 -7.93 14.42 -4.83
CA VAL A 29 -8.15 13.05 -4.32
C VAL A 29 -7.29 12.71 -3.11
N SER A 30 -6.31 13.55 -2.72
CA SER A 30 -5.58 13.39 -1.45
C SER A 30 -6.53 13.37 -0.24
N ASN A 31 -7.70 14.00 -0.34
CA ASN A 31 -8.75 13.96 0.67
C ASN A 31 -9.76 12.83 0.49
N CYS A 32 -9.75 12.13 -0.64
CA CYS A 32 -10.67 11.02 -0.90
C CYS A 32 -10.13 9.71 -0.33
N ASN A 33 -11.00 8.92 0.30
CA ASN A 33 -10.67 7.59 0.83
C ASN A 33 -10.76 6.53 -0.29
N LEU A 34 -10.02 6.73 -1.39
CA LEU A 34 -10.09 5.87 -2.58
C LEU A 34 -9.75 4.40 -2.27
N TYR A 35 -8.78 4.17 -1.39
CA TYR A 35 -8.46 2.82 -0.93
C TYR A 35 -9.59 2.20 -0.11
N HIS A 36 -10.32 2.97 0.70
CA HIS A 36 -11.48 2.46 1.45
C HIS A 36 -12.63 2.09 0.51
N HIS A 37 -12.95 2.94 -0.47
CA HIS A 37 -13.92 2.61 -1.51
C HIS A 37 -13.55 1.32 -2.26
N LEU A 38 -12.24 1.11 -2.51
CA LEU A 38 -11.74 -0.12 -3.12
C LEU A 38 -11.96 -1.34 -2.22
N THR A 39 -11.72 -1.23 -0.92
CA THR A 39 -11.93 -2.34 0.02
C THR A 39 -13.41 -2.65 0.25
N ASP A 40 -14.28 -1.64 0.25
CA ASP A 40 -15.75 -1.81 0.26
C ASP A 40 -16.22 -2.58 -0.99
N THR A 41 -15.59 -2.30 -2.13
CA THR A 41 -15.89 -3.00 -3.39
C THR A 41 -15.54 -4.49 -3.30
N PHE A 42 -14.45 -4.86 -2.60
CA PHE A 42 -14.07 -6.26 -2.40
C PHE A 42 -15.10 -7.04 -1.58
N ASN A 43 -15.71 -6.38 -0.59
CA ASN A 43 -16.76 -6.98 0.24
C ASN A 43 -18.05 -7.18 -0.54
N SER A 44 -18.43 -6.20 -1.38
CA SER A 44 -19.66 -6.30 -2.19
C SER A 44 -19.55 -7.23 -3.40
N LYS A 45 -18.36 -7.43 -3.97
CA LYS A 45 -18.12 -8.25 -5.17
C LYS A 45 -17.02 -9.30 -4.96
N PRO A 46 -17.24 -10.34 -4.14
CA PRO A 46 -16.18 -11.21 -3.64
C PRO A 46 -15.58 -12.20 -4.66
N LYS A 47 -15.96 -12.16 -5.94
CA LYS A 47 -15.49 -13.07 -7.00
C LYS A 47 -14.49 -12.43 -7.98
N VAL A 48 -14.14 -11.16 -7.82
CA VAL A 48 -13.40 -10.36 -8.83
C VAL A 48 -12.06 -9.80 -8.29
N GLN A 49 -11.40 -10.46 -7.33
CA GLN A 49 -10.24 -9.85 -6.64
C GLN A 49 -8.92 -9.79 -7.40
N GLN A 50 -8.72 -10.52 -8.51
CA GLN A 50 -7.50 -10.33 -9.31
C GLN A 50 -7.44 -8.91 -9.92
N ASP A 51 -8.60 -8.37 -10.34
CA ASP A 51 -8.72 -6.99 -10.82
C ASP A 51 -8.52 -5.99 -9.67
N GLY A 52 -8.93 -6.36 -8.46
CA GLY A 52 -8.76 -5.55 -7.26
C GLY A 52 -7.31 -5.29 -6.87
N ALA A 53 -6.45 -6.31 -6.94
CA ALA A 53 -5.02 -6.17 -6.68
C ALA A 53 -4.36 -5.21 -7.68
N GLN A 54 -4.79 -5.20 -8.94
CA GLN A 54 -4.30 -4.27 -9.96
C GLN A 54 -4.59 -2.81 -9.57
N LEU A 55 -5.78 -2.52 -9.05
CA LEU A 55 -6.15 -1.17 -8.62
C LEU A 55 -5.31 -0.67 -7.45
N VAL A 56 -4.91 -1.55 -6.52
CA VAL A 56 -3.99 -1.19 -5.42
C VAL A 56 -2.67 -0.64 -5.95
N TYR A 57 -2.09 -1.31 -6.95
CA TYR A 57 -0.85 -0.86 -7.59
C TYR A 57 -1.04 0.45 -8.38
N ILE A 58 -2.17 0.61 -9.09
CA ILE A 58 -2.46 1.84 -9.84
C ILE A 58 -2.53 3.03 -8.89
N LEU A 59 -3.34 2.95 -7.82
CA LEU A 59 -3.46 4.02 -6.83
C LEU A 59 -2.09 4.36 -6.21
N SER A 60 -1.28 3.34 -5.88
CA SER A 60 0.06 3.51 -5.32
C SER A 60 1.03 4.19 -6.28
N ASN A 61 0.97 3.84 -7.58
CA ASN A 61 1.82 4.46 -8.62
C ASN A 61 1.46 5.91 -8.90
N TYR A 62 0.22 6.31 -8.65
CA TYR A 62 -0.20 7.71 -8.70
C TYR A 62 0.01 8.46 -7.37
N GLY A 63 0.66 7.83 -6.38
CA GLY A 63 1.05 8.49 -5.13
C GLY A 63 -0.09 8.71 -4.15
N ILE A 64 -1.18 7.96 -4.26
CA ILE A 64 -2.25 7.97 -3.27
C ILE A 64 -1.72 7.33 -1.98
N ASP A 65 -1.94 7.99 -0.84
CA ASP A 65 -1.50 7.50 0.46
C ASP A 65 -2.30 6.24 0.89
N ILE A 66 -1.63 5.09 0.81
CA ILE A 66 -2.19 3.79 1.19
C ILE A 66 -2.46 3.64 2.69
N ASN A 67 -1.84 4.49 3.51
CA ASN A 67 -1.98 4.50 4.96
C ASN A 67 -2.90 5.63 5.45
N LYS A 68 -3.59 6.33 4.54
CA LYS A 68 -4.61 7.30 4.90
C LYS A 68 -5.64 6.64 5.81
N GLN A 69 -5.91 7.30 6.94
CA GLN A 69 -6.92 6.88 7.90
C GLN A 69 -8.27 7.55 7.56
N ASP A 70 -9.36 6.81 7.72
CA ASP A 70 -10.72 7.34 7.64
C ASP A 70 -11.14 8.06 8.94
N GLU A 71 -12.43 8.37 9.05
CA GLU A 71 -13.00 9.02 10.23
C GLU A 71 -12.90 8.17 11.51
N ASP A 72 -12.74 6.84 11.41
CA ASP A 72 -12.55 5.94 12.56
C ASP A 72 -11.07 5.71 12.88
N GLY A 73 -10.17 6.35 12.14
CA GLY A 73 -8.73 6.10 12.25
C GLY A 73 -8.29 4.79 11.59
N SER A 74 -9.14 4.12 10.82
CA SER A 74 -8.78 2.87 10.16
C SER A 74 -8.14 3.18 8.81
N THR A 75 -7.04 2.49 8.46
CA THR A 75 -6.59 2.48 7.06
C THR A 75 -7.46 1.52 6.27
N ALA A 76 -7.52 1.67 4.94
CA ALA A 76 -8.26 0.73 4.11
C ALA A 76 -7.81 -0.73 4.32
N PHE A 77 -6.50 -0.95 4.53
CA PHE A 77 -6.00 -2.30 4.81
C PHE A 77 -6.48 -2.84 6.16
N HIS A 78 -6.69 -1.97 7.16
CA HIS A 78 -7.35 -2.36 8.41
C HIS A 78 -8.76 -2.84 8.13
N GLN A 79 -9.56 -2.01 7.46
CA GLN A 79 -10.94 -2.33 7.14
C GLN A 79 -11.06 -3.65 6.38
N TYR A 80 -10.22 -3.84 5.35
CA TYR A 80 -10.20 -5.06 4.57
C TYR A 80 -9.95 -6.32 5.42
N LEU A 81 -8.97 -6.29 6.34
CA LEU A 81 -8.69 -7.46 7.18
C LEU A 81 -9.68 -7.62 8.34
N TYR A 82 -10.35 -6.55 8.78
CA TYR A 82 -11.28 -6.60 9.90
C TYR A 82 -12.70 -6.99 9.50
N GLU A 83 -13.17 -6.53 8.34
CA GLU A 83 -14.57 -6.58 7.94
C GLU A 83 -14.86 -7.54 6.78
N ALA A 84 -13.84 -7.97 6.02
CA ALA A 84 -14.08 -8.87 4.90
C ALA A 84 -14.48 -10.27 5.36
N ASP A 85 -15.59 -10.77 4.81
CA ASP A 85 -16.02 -12.17 4.96
C ASP A 85 -14.99 -13.15 4.39
N PHE A 86 -14.26 -12.72 3.35
CA PHE A 86 -13.19 -13.49 2.73
C PHE A 86 -12.02 -12.59 2.34
N VAL A 87 -10.82 -12.98 2.77
CA VAL A 87 -9.58 -12.23 2.52
C VAL A 87 -8.76 -12.93 1.43
N HIS A 88 -8.46 -12.20 0.34
CA HIS A 88 -7.69 -12.71 -0.79
C HIS A 88 -6.21 -12.45 -0.63
N PRO A 89 -5.36 -13.49 -0.72
CA PRO A 89 -3.90 -13.33 -0.60
C PRO A 89 -3.32 -12.33 -1.59
N ASP A 90 -3.79 -12.30 -2.84
CA ASP A 90 -3.25 -11.40 -3.88
C ASP A 90 -3.51 -9.92 -3.56
N VAL A 91 -4.69 -9.60 -3.01
CA VAL A 91 -5.02 -8.26 -2.54
C VAL A 91 -4.14 -7.91 -1.35
N VAL A 92 -4.05 -8.78 -0.36
CA VAL A 92 -3.17 -8.59 0.81
C VAL A 92 -1.73 -8.35 0.39
N GLU A 93 -1.21 -9.17 -0.53
CA GLU A 93 0.16 -9.03 -1.03
C GLU A 93 0.36 -7.71 -1.79
N SER A 94 -0.63 -7.27 -2.57
CA SER A 94 -0.56 -5.97 -3.26
C SER A 94 -0.48 -4.79 -2.28
N PHE A 95 -1.25 -4.80 -1.19
CA PHE A 95 -1.16 -3.79 -0.15
C PHE A 95 0.23 -3.79 0.51
N LEU A 96 0.74 -4.98 0.85
CA LEU A 96 2.05 -5.14 1.50
C LEU A 96 3.22 -4.70 0.59
N ARG A 97 3.19 -5.05 -0.69
CA ARG A 97 4.19 -4.58 -1.68
C ARG A 97 4.11 -3.07 -1.91
N CYS A 98 2.95 -2.47 -1.71
CA CYS A 98 2.78 -1.01 -1.72
C CYS A 98 3.11 -0.35 -0.37
N ASN A 99 3.67 -1.09 0.60
CA ASN A 99 4.04 -0.62 1.94
C ASN A 99 2.86 -0.14 2.80
N ALA A 100 1.73 -0.82 2.73
CA ALA A 100 0.69 -0.67 3.73
C ALA A 100 1.23 -1.03 5.13
N ASP A 101 1.06 -0.10 6.08
CA ASP A 101 1.57 -0.19 7.44
C ASP A 101 0.59 -0.96 8.33
N VAL A 102 1.03 -2.14 8.78
CA VAL A 102 0.25 -3.04 9.63
C VAL A 102 0.24 -2.61 11.11
N PHE A 103 1.01 -1.59 11.48
CA PHE A 103 1.15 -1.10 12.86
C PHE A 103 0.30 0.13 13.16
N VAL A 104 -0.32 0.78 12.16
CA VAL A 104 -1.22 1.91 12.38
C VAL A 104 -2.33 1.50 13.36
N ARG A 105 -2.68 2.40 14.29
CA ARG A 105 -3.76 2.16 15.26
C ARG A 105 -4.95 3.05 14.92
N ASN A 106 -6.13 2.45 14.91
CA ASN A 106 -7.38 3.20 14.78
C ASN A 106 -7.82 3.84 16.10
N LYS A 107 -8.98 4.49 16.13
CA LYS A 107 -9.49 5.20 17.32
C LYS A 107 -9.81 4.26 18.49
N GLU A 108 -10.12 2.98 18.24
CA GLU A 108 -10.24 1.97 19.30
C GLU A 108 -8.87 1.41 19.75
N GLY A 109 -7.78 1.92 19.21
CA GLY A 109 -6.43 1.47 19.51
C GLY A 109 -6.08 0.11 18.90
N ARG A 110 -6.82 -0.38 17.90
CA ARG A 110 -6.57 -1.67 17.24
C ARG A 110 -5.66 -1.50 16.02
N SER A 111 -4.73 -2.43 15.80
CA SER A 111 -3.93 -2.54 14.57
C SER A 111 -4.07 -3.92 13.91
N ILE A 112 -3.67 -4.04 12.63
CA ILE A 112 -3.60 -5.33 11.94
C ILE A 112 -2.74 -6.34 12.72
N VAL A 113 -1.63 -5.91 13.31
CA VAL A 113 -0.77 -6.77 14.14
C VAL A 113 -1.51 -7.33 15.36
N ASP A 114 -2.40 -6.56 15.97
CA ASP A 114 -3.22 -7.07 17.08
C ASP A 114 -4.18 -8.17 16.59
N LYS A 115 -4.78 -8.02 15.39
CA LYS A 115 -5.61 -9.06 14.77
C LYS A 115 -4.84 -10.34 14.47
N LEU A 116 -3.61 -10.22 13.96
CA LEU A 116 -2.70 -11.34 13.68
C LEU A 116 -2.38 -12.11 14.97
N ARG A 117 -2.07 -11.41 16.07
CA ARG A 117 -1.76 -12.02 17.38
C ARG A 117 -2.95 -12.77 17.98
N GLN A 118 -4.17 -12.33 17.69
CA GLN A 118 -5.39 -13.01 18.12
C GLN A 118 -5.66 -14.29 17.30
N ASN A 119 -4.87 -14.59 16.26
CA ASN A 119 -5.06 -15.72 15.34
C ASN A 119 -6.48 -15.76 14.73
N SER A 120 -7.07 -14.58 14.51
CA SER A 120 -8.43 -14.44 13.95
C SER A 120 -8.43 -14.37 12.42
N LEU A 121 -7.26 -14.32 11.79
CA LEU A 121 -7.09 -14.37 10.34
C LEU A 121 -6.69 -15.78 9.89
N PRO A 122 -7.04 -16.18 8.66
CA PRO A 122 -6.55 -17.41 8.07
C PRO A 122 -5.02 -17.49 8.13
N LYS A 123 -4.49 -18.70 8.36
CA LYS A 123 -3.05 -18.92 8.56
C LYS A 123 -2.21 -18.41 7.39
N ASN A 124 -2.64 -18.64 6.15
CA ASN A 124 -1.94 -18.17 4.95
C ASN A 124 -1.86 -16.64 4.88
N ILE A 125 -2.90 -15.91 5.30
CA ILE A 125 -2.90 -14.45 5.39
C ILE A 125 -1.97 -13.99 6.50
N THR A 126 -2.00 -14.68 7.64
CA THR A 126 -1.11 -14.40 8.77
C THR A 126 0.36 -14.55 8.37
N ASP A 127 0.71 -15.69 7.77
CA ASP A 127 2.05 -15.99 7.28
C ASP A 127 2.50 -14.97 6.21
N LEU A 128 1.57 -14.51 5.37
CA LEU A 128 1.84 -13.48 4.37
C LEU A 128 2.16 -12.14 5.02
N CYS A 129 1.35 -11.64 5.95
CA CYS A 129 1.66 -10.39 6.67
C CYS A 129 3.00 -10.46 7.41
N LEU A 130 3.26 -11.57 8.12
CA LEU A 130 4.52 -11.79 8.84
C LEU A 130 5.74 -11.78 7.92
N ARG A 131 5.61 -12.27 6.68
CA ARG A 131 6.70 -12.25 5.67
C ARG A 131 7.15 -10.82 5.35
N TYR A 132 6.23 -9.87 5.33
CA TYR A 132 6.49 -8.47 4.97
C TYR A 132 6.82 -7.57 6.18
N MET A 133 6.65 -8.05 7.41
CA MET A 133 7.02 -7.31 8.62
C MET A 133 8.55 -7.18 8.80
N PRO A 134 9.03 -6.08 9.43
CA PRO A 134 8.26 -4.96 9.98
C PRO A 134 7.89 -3.89 8.93
N GLY A 135 8.02 -4.17 7.63
CA GLY A 135 7.86 -3.21 6.56
C GLY A 135 9.17 -2.52 6.20
N LEU A 136 9.25 -1.99 4.98
CA LEU A 136 10.50 -1.48 4.42
C LEU A 136 10.97 -0.23 5.15
N TRP A 137 10.04 0.67 5.53
CA TRP A 137 10.37 1.88 6.26
C TRP A 137 11.07 1.57 7.58
N ASN A 138 10.50 0.67 8.39
CA ASN A 138 11.07 0.26 9.66
C ASN A 138 12.41 -0.46 9.48
N ALA A 139 12.55 -1.30 8.46
CA ALA A 139 13.81 -1.98 8.17
C ALA A 139 14.95 -1.00 7.84
N VAL A 140 14.66 0.07 7.10
CA VAL A 140 15.63 1.15 6.84
C VAL A 140 15.92 1.96 8.10
N GLU A 141 14.90 2.31 8.88
CA GLU A 141 15.04 3.07 10.14
C GLU A 141 15.99 2.38 11.13
N THR A 142 15.96 1.05 11.17
CA THR A 142 16.79 0.21 12.07
C THR A 142 18.05 -0.35 11.43
N ASP A 143 18.40 0.06 10.20
CA ASP A 143 19.54 -0.47 9.42
C ASP A 143 19.54 -2.00 9.28
N ASP A 144 18.36 -2.62 9.14
CA ASP A 144 18.22 -4.05 8.89
C ASP A 144 18.37 -4.35 7.39
N ILE A 145 19.63 -4.40 6.95
CA ILE A 145 20.01 -4.67 5.55
C ILE A 145 19.39 -6.00 5.04
N SER A 146 19.30 -7.01 5.90
CA SER A 146 18.75 -8.32 5.53
C SER A 146 17.28 -8.20 5.17
N THR A 147 16.50 -7.52 6.03
CA THR A 147 15.08 -7.30 5.77
C THR A 147 14.85 -6.33 4.63
N VAL A 148 15.65 -5.28 4.48
CA VAL A 148 15.59 -4.39 3.29
C VAL A 148 15.77 -5.20 2.02
N ARG A 149 16.81 -6.03 1.93
CA ARG A 149 17.07 -6.89 0.75
C ARG A 149 15.93 -7.88 0.52
N LYS A 150 15.43 -8.51 1.58
CA LYS A 150 14.28 -9.42 1.52
C LYS A 150 13.07 -8.73 0.88
N LEU A 151 12.69 -7.56 1.40
CA LEU A 151 11.49 -6.84 0.95
C LEU A 151 11.62 -6.27 -0.46
N VAL A 152 12.80 -5.76 -0.82
CA VAL A 152 13.12 -5.36 -2.20
C VAL A 152 12.99 -6.55 -3.17
N ASN A 153 13.50 -7.72 -2.79
CA ASN A 153 13.38 -8.94 -3.60
C ASN A 153 11.93 -9.47 -3.69
N GLN A 154 11.04 -9.02 -2.79
CA GLN A 154 9.60 -9.25 -2.87
C GLN A 154 8.86 -8.14 -3.66
N TRP A 155 9.61 -7.30 -4.38
CA TRP A 155 9.10 -6.19 -5.19
C TRP A 155 8.32 -5.16 -4.38
N CYS A 156 8.72 -4.92 -3.13
CA CYS A 156 8.19 -3.79 -2.37
C CYS A 156 8.61 -2.49 -3.04
N LYS A 157 7.67 -1.57 -3.18
CA LYS A 157 7.87 -0.22 -3.69
C LYS A 157 8.92 0.50 -2.83
N VAL A 158 9.89 1.16 -3.46
CA VAL A 158 10.99 1.86 -2.73
C VAL A 158 10.89 3.38 -2.84
N ASP A 159 10.14 3.90 -3.81
CA ASP A 159 9.81 5.31 -3.99
C ASP A 159 8.60 5.69 -3.13
N ILE A 160 8.73 5.46 -1.82
CA ILE A 160 7.71 5.77 -0.83
C ILE A 160 8.09 7.02 -0.02
N TYR A 161 7.07 7.67 0.51
CA TYR A 161 7.18 8.88 1.32
C TYR A 161 6.45 8.69 2.65
N LYS A 162 7.03 9.24 3.72
CA LYS A 162 6.39 9.34 5.04
C LYS A 162 6.76 10.69 5.63
N GLU A 163 5.77 11.44 6.09
CA GLU A 163 5.97 12.77 6.72
C GLU A 163 6.83 13.73 5.86
N GLY A 164 6.64 13.71 4.53
CA GLY A 164 7.36 14.57 3.59
C GLY A 164 8.80 14.13 3.28
N LYS A 165 9.30 13.05 3.89
CA LYS A 165 10.62 12.47 3.60
C LYS A 165 10.46 11.25 2.70
N SER A 166 11.35 11.10 1.71
CA SER A 166 11.46 9.87 0.93
C SER A 166 12.24 8.81 1.69
N LEU A 167 12.02 7.54 1.38
CA LEU A 167 12.75 6.43 1.99
C LEU A 167 14.27 6.53 1.76
N ILE A 168 14.69 6.98 0.58
CA ILE A 168 16.12 7.19 0.29
C ILE A 168 16.70 8.34 1.13
N GLN A 169 15.94 9.40 1.38
CA GLN A 169 16.40 10.47 2.27
C GLN A 169 16.58 9.97 3.70
N LEU A 170 15.69 9.08 4.18
CA LEU A 170 15.88 8.44 5.49
C LEU A 170 17.19 7.64 5.54
N ALA A 171 17.47 6.82 4.51
CA ALA A 171 18.71 6.06 4.46
C ALA A 171 19.96 6.96 4.41
N LEU A 172 19.89 8.08 3.69
CA LEU A 172 20.95 9.09 3.62
C LEU A 172 21.16 9.78 4.99
N ASP A 173 20.08 10.20 5.66
CA ASP A 173 20.12 10.83 6.98
C ASP A 173 20.79 9.91 8.04
N LYS A 174 20.60 8.59 7.89
CA LYS A 174 21.18 7.57 8.78
C LYS A 174 22.63 7.20 8.45
N GLY A 175 23.10 7.51 7.24
CA GLY A 175 24.45 7.14 6.77
C GLY A 175 24.62 5.65 6.47
N THR A 176 23.55 4.93 6.14
CA THR A 176 23.55 3.48 5.91
C THR A 176 23.93 3.14 4.46
N GLU A 177 25.24 3.11 4.16
CA GLU A 177 25.77 2.98 2.78
C GLU A 177 25.21 1.78 2.00
N ASP A 178 25.10 0.61 2.66
CA ASP A 178 24.60 -0.60 2.03
C ASP A 178 23.12 -0.50 1.67
N VAL A 179 22.30 0.06 2.55
CA VAL A 179 20.88 0.32 2.32
C VAL A 179 20.71 1.34 1.19
N ILE A 180 21.51 2.42 1.19
CA ILE A 180 21.52 3.43 0.12
C ILE A 180 21.81 2.77 -1.22
N ARG A 181 22.83 1.89 -1.29
CA ARG A 181 23.18 1.17 -2.51
C ARG A 181 22.07 0.24 -2.99
N ILE A 182 21.37 -0.45 -2.07
CA ILE A 182 20.25 -1.32 -2.43
C ILE A 182 19.10 -0.48 -3.01
N ILE A 183 18.70 0.60 -2.31
CA ILE A 183 17.56 1.43 -2.72
C ILE A 183 17.85 2.19 -4.02
N SER A 184 19.03 2.80 -4.15
CA SER A 184 19.43 3.56 -5.35
C SER A 184 19.72 2.68 -6.56
N GLY A 185 20.14 1.42 -6.34
CA GLY A 185 20.40 0.45 -7.41
C GLY A 185 19.13 -0.08 -8.07
N ILE A 186 17.98 0.03 -7.41
CA ILE A 186 16.69 -0.23 -8.03
C ILE A 186 16.40 0.98 -8.90
N LYS A 187 16.38 0.78 -10.23
CA LYS A 187 15.83 1.80 -11.12
C LYS A 187 14.41 2.06 -10.65
N VAL A 188 14.20 3.19 -9.97
CA VAL A 188 12.86 3.64 -9.60
C VAL A 188 12.08 3.62 -10.88
N SER A 189 11.02 2.80 -10.91
CA SER A 189 10.13 2.67 -12.05
C SER A 189 9.84 4.07 -12.52
N VAL A 190 10.34 4.34 -13.71
CA VAL A 190 10.30 5.64 -14.36
C VAL A 190 8.93 6.23 -14.10
N VAL A 191 8.88 7.37 -13.40
CA VAL A 191 7.65 8.14 -13.28
C VAL A 191 7.09 8.22 -14.69
N ILE A 192 5.84 7.79 -14.90
CA ILE A 192 5.20 7.65 -16.23
C ILE A 192 4.93 9.04 -16.84
N PHE A 193 5.92 9.94 -16.80
CA PHE A 193 5.96 11.23 -17.48
C PHE A 193 6.90 11.23 -18.68
N SER A 194 7.70 10.18 -18.93
CA SER A 194 8.67 10.17 -20.05
C SER A 194 8.31 9.27 -21.24
N PHE A 195 7.06 8.83 -21.35
CA PHE A 195 6.51 8.31 -22.62
C PHE A 195 5.20 9.02 -23.01
N LEU A 196 5.11 10.32 -22.71
CA LEU A 196 4.17 11.26 -23.35
C LEU A 196 4.96 12.21 -24.25
#